data_AF-A0A959CN94-F1
#
_entry.id   AF-A0A959CN94-F1
#
_cell.length_a   1.000
_cell.length_b   1.000
_cell.length_c   1.000
_cell.angle_alpha   90.00
_cell.angle_beta   90.00
_cell.angle_gamma   90.00
#
_symmetry.space_group_name_H-M   'P 1'
#
loop_
_entity.id
_entity.type
_entity.pdbx_description
1 polymer ?
#
loop_
_entity_poly.entity_id
_entity_poly.type
_entity_poly.pdbx_seq_one_letter_code
_entity_poly.pdbx_strand_id
1 'polypeptide(L)'
;NYEGGKKIIRKTARLAGHYQAEWYVLYIQTSRESTEKIDLKEQRKLIDNFKLAKEMGGEVFTISAEDAPRGIAGKALELDITNIVIGRPDFSIWRQLAGR
;
A
#
# COMPACT_ATOMS: atom_id res chain seq x y z
N ASN A 1 8.10 4.02 3.99
CA ASN A 1 8.59 3.46 5.28
C ASN A 1 8.41 1.93 5.25
N TYR A 2 9.49 1.17 5.01
CA TYR A 2 9.44 -0.29 4.74
C TYR A 2 8.88 -1.12 5.89
N GLU A 3 9.30 -0.81 7.12
CA GLU A 3 8.80 -1.46 8.33
C GLU A 3 7.30 -1.24 8.52
N GLY A 4 6.81 -0.05 8.13
CA GLY A 4 5.38 0.27 8.09
C GLY A 4 4.61 -0.65 7.13
N GLY A 5 5.15 -0.89 5.93
CA GLY A 5 4.55 -1.77 4.92
C GLY A 5 4.36 -3.20 5.42
N LYS A 6 5.43 -3.82 5.93
CA LYS A 6 5.37 -5.18 6.50
C LYS A 6 4.36 -5.31 7.65
N LYS A 7 4.28 -4.29 8.51
CA LYS A 7 3.34 -4.26 9.63
C LYS A 7 1.89 -4.22 9.17
N ILE A 8 1.59 -3.45 8.12
CA ILE A 8 0.24 -3.37 7.54
C ILE A 8 -0.14 -4.70 6.91
N ILE A 9 0.75 -5.29 6.10
CA ILE A 9 0.52 -6.58 5.44
C ILE A 9 0.14 -7.66 6.45
N ARG A 10 0.93 -7.81 7.53
CA ARG A 10 0.63 -8.79 8.59
C ARG A 10 -0.70 -8.52 9.30
N LYS A 11 -1.04 -7.24 9.53
CA LYS A 11 -2.31 -6.87 10.15
C LYS A 11 -3.49 -7.17 9.22
N THR A 12 -3.36 -6.86 7.94
CA THR A 12 -4.39 -7.12 6.94
C THR A 12 -4.61 -8.62 6.79
N ALA A 13 -3.56 -9.43 6.66
CA ALA A 13 -3.68 -10.89 6.59
C ALA A 13 -4.40 -11.46 7.83
N ARG A 14 -4.09 -10.95 9.04
CA ARG A 14 -4.79 -11.36 10.26
C ARG A 14 -6.28 -10.97 10.25
N LEU A 15 -6.60 -9.77 9.75
CA LEU A 15 -7.97 -9.28 9.65
C LEU A 15 -8.78 -10.09 8.62
N ALA A 16 -8.18 -10.34 7.44
CA ALA A 16 -8.76 -11.16 6.39
C ALA A 16 -9.03 -12.59 6.89
N GLY A 17 -8.08 -13.19 7.61
CA GLY A 17 -8.26 -14.50 8.25
C GLY A 17 -9.40 -14.51 9.27
N HIS A 18 -9.58 -13.43 10.05
CA HIS A 18 -10.70 -13.31 10.99
C HIS A 18 -12.05 -13.20 10.27
N TYR A 19 -12.11 -12.51 9.12
CA TYR A 19 -13.33 -12.39 8.33
C TYR A 19 -13.54 -13.52 7.33
N GLN A 20 -12.61 -14.47 7.24
CA GLN A 20 -12.57 -15.50 6.19
C GLN A 20 -12.72 -14.88 4.78
N ALA A 21 -12.07 -13.73 4.57
CA ALA A 21 -12.20 -12.93 3.37
C ALA A 21 -10.92 -12.97 2.53
N GLU A 22 -11.08 -12.79 1.22
CA GLU A 22 -9.96 -12.49 0.34
C GLU A 22 -9.39 -11.10 0.65
N TRP A 23 -8.11 -10.90 0.34
CA TRP A 23 -7.47 -9.61 0.54
C TRP A 23 -6.36 -9.36 -0.47
N TYR A 24 -6.13 -8.08 -0.73
CA TYR A 24 -5.27 -7.62 -1.82
C TYR A 24 -4.33 -6.51 -1.34
N VAL A 25 -3.15 -6.46 -1.95
CA VAL A 25 -2.22 -5.33 -1.87
C VAL A 25 -2.28 -4.58 -3.19
N LEU A 26 -2.57 -3.28 -3.11
CA LEU A 26 -2.61 -2.40 -4.27
C LEU A 26 -1.36 -1.51 -4.32
N TYR A 27 -0.61 -1.61 -5.41
CA TYR A 27 0.43 -0.67 -5.77
C TYR A 27 -0.05 0.25 -6.89
N ILE A 28 0.08 1.55 -6.66
CA ILE A 28 -0.33 2.58 -7.62
C ILE A 28 0.91 3.31 -8.09
N GLN A 29 1.16 3.24 -9.38
CA GLN A 29 2.19 4.03 -10.03
C GLN A 29 1.57 5.34 -10.50
N THR A 30 2.01 6.46 -9.94
CA THR A 30 1.54 7.79 -10.35
C THR A 30 2.43 8.39 -11.43
N SER A 31 1.85 9.19 -12.34
CA SER A 31 2.59 9.82 -13.44
C SER A 31 3.71 10.78 -12.98
N ARG A 32 3.62 11.28 -11.73
CA ARG A 32 4.64 12.13 -11.10
C ARG A 32 5.82 11.34 -10.55
N GLU A 33 5.63 10.04 -10.30
CA GLU A 33 6.70 9.09 -9.97
C GLU A 33 7.20 8.47 -11.28
N SER A 34 7.96 9.25 -12.06
CA SER A 34 8.74 8.68 -13.16
C SER A 34 9.61 7.54 -12.62
N THR A 35 9.42 6.35 -13.18
CA THR A 35 10.14 5.10 -12.87
C THR A 35 11.65 5.24 -12.98
N GLU A 36 12.16 6.32 -13.58
CA GLU A 36 13.58 6.61 -13.74
C GLU A 36 14.31 6.99 -12.44
N LYS A 37 13.62 7.19 -11.30
CA LYS A 37 14.25 7.61 -10.03
C LYS A 37 13.79 6.86 -8.77
N ILE A 38 13.42 5.58 -8.87
CA ILE A 38 13.27 4.76 -7.65
C ILE A 38 14.63 4.13 -7.31
N ASP A 39 15.21 4.49 -6.17
CA ASP A 39 16.42 3.86 -5.63
C ASP A 39 16.24 2.33 -5.58
N LEU A 40 17.27 1.58 -5.99
CA LEU A 40 17.31 0.11 -5.93
C LEU A 40 16.90 -0.43 -4.56
N LYS A 41 17.23 0.31 -3.49
CA LYS A 41 16.81 -0.03 -2.12
C LYS A 41 15.29 0.01 -1.95
N GLU A 42 14.62 1.03 -2.47
CA GLU A 42 13.16 1.16 -2.39
C GLU A 42 12.45 0.16 -3.31
N GLN A 43 13.02 -0.13 -4.49
CA GLN A 43 12.52 -1.21 -5.34
C GLN A 43 12.56 -2.56 -4.63
N ARG A 44 13.69 -2.91 -4.00
CA ARG A 44 13.82 -4.17 -3.24
C ARG A 44 12.79 -4.26 -2.12
N LYS A 45 12.60 -3.17 -1.38
CA LYS A 45 11.58 -3.08 -0.32
C LYS A 45 10.17 -3.33 -0.84
N LEU A 46 9.84 -2.81 -2.02
CA LEU A 46 8.54 -3.02 -2.66
C LEU A 46 8.34 -4.50 -3.04
N ILE A 47 9.34 -5.09 -3.70
CA ILE A 47 9.34 -6.50 -4.09
C ILE A 47 9.18 -7.42 -2.88
N ASP A 48 9.90 -7.16 -1.79
CA ASP A 48 9.81 -7.94 -0.56
C ASP A 48 8.41 -7.86 0.07
N ASN A 49 7.77 -6.69 0.02
CA ASN A 49 6.41 -6.53 0.50
C ASN A 49 5.40 -7.32 -0.36
N PHE A 50 5.59 -7.34 -1.69
CA PHE A 50 4.73 -8.15 -2.57
C PHE A 50 4.90 -9.64 -2.32
N LYS A 51 6.15 -10.10 -2.13
CA LYS A 51 6.42 -11.49 -1.76
C LYS A 51 5.74 -11.86 -0.45
N LEU A 52 5.92 -11.03 0.59
CA LEU A 52 5.28 -11.25 1.89
C LEU A 52 3.75 -11.30 1.77
N ALA A 53 3.14 -10.43 0.96
CA ALA A 53 1.70 -10.45 0.76
C ALA A 53 1.23 -11.79 0.17
N LYS A 54 1.91 -12.26 -0.88
CA LYS A 54 1.61 -13.56 -1.51
C LYS A 54 1.84 -14.74 -0.58
N GLU A 55 2.94 -14.75 0.17
CA GLU A 55 3.23 -15.79 1.18
C GLU A 55 2.15 -15.86 2.28
N MET A 56 1.47 -14.75 2.56
CA MET A 56 0.37 -14.66 3.52
C MET A 56 -1.02 -14.87 2.87
N GLY A 57 -1.08 -15.35 1.63
CA GLY A 57 -2.32 -15.65 0.92
C GLY A 57 -3.05 -14.42 0.36
N GLY A 58 -2.38 -13.27 0.29
CA GLY A 58 -2.91 -12.07 -0.36
C GLY A 58 -2.48 -11.95 -1.81
N GLU A 59 -3.32 -11.33 -2.63
CA GLU A 59 -2.99 -11.04 -4.02
C GLU A 59 -2.41 -9.63 -4.18
N VAL A 60 -1.70 -9.37 -5.29
CA VAL A 60 -1.04 -8.08 -5.53
C VAL A 60 -1.51 -7.51 -6.87
N PHE A 61 -2.10 -6.31 -6.84
CA PHE A 61 -2.45 -5.54 -8.01
C PHE A 61 -1.49 -4.37 -8.21
N THR A 62 -1.08 -4.14 -9.45
CA THR A 62 -0.31 -2.96 -9.86
C THR A 62 -1.11 -2.21 -10.90
N ILE A 63 -1.42 -0.95 -10.64
CA ILE A 63 -2.15 -0.09 -11.57
C ILE A 63 -1.41 1.23 -11.79
N SER A 64 -1.62 1.85 -12.93
CA SER A 64 -1.21 3.23 -13.19
C SER A 64 -2.41 4.15 -13.01
N ALA A 65 -2.24 5.25 -12.27
CA ALA A 65 -3.29 6.24 -12.07
C ALA A 65 -2.68 7.65 -11.96
N GLU A 66 -3.41 8.69 -12.39
CA GLU A 66 -2.92 10.07 -12.25
C GLU A 66 -2.77 10.48 -10.78
N ASP A 67 -3.64 9.98 -9.92
CA ASP A 67 -3.62 10.20 -8.48
C ASP A 67 -3.97 8.93 -7.70
N ALA A 68 -3.29 8.75 -6.57
CA ALA A 68 -3.47 7.58 -5.73
C ALA A 68 -4.88 7.44 -5.15
N PRO A 69 -5.54 8.49 -4.61
CA PRO A 69 -6.89 8.36 -4.07
C PRO A 69 -7.91 7.85 -5.10
N ARG A 70 -7.91 8.37 -6.33
CA ARG A 70 -8.80 7.88 -7.39
C ARG A 70 -8.46 6.46 -7.80
N GLY A 71 -7.18 6.10 -7.89
CA GLY A 71 -6.76 4.72 -8.18
C GLY A 71 -7.23 3.74 -7.11
N ILE A 72 -7.11 4.10 -5.82
CA ILE A 72 -7.62 3.30 -4.70
C ILE A 72 -9.14 3.15 -4.81
N ALA A 73 -9.87 4.27 -4.96
CA ALA A 73 -11.33 4.26 -5.00
C ALA A 73 -11.85 3.43 -6.19
N GLY A 74 -11.26 3.59 -7.37
CA GLY A 74 -11.62 2.82 -8.56
C GLY A 74 -11.44 1.33 -8.35
N LYS A 75 -10.30 0.89 -7.83
CA LYS A 75 -10.05 -0.53 -7.60
C LYS A 75 -10.88 -1.12 -6.46
N ALA A 76 -11.15 -0.31 -5.42
CA ALA A 76 -12.02 -0.70 -4.32
C ALA A 76 -13.46 -0.94 -4.80
N LEU A 77 -13.99 -0.10 -5.69
CA LEU A 77 -15.31 -0.28 -6.29
C LEU A 77 -15.34 -1.48 -7.25
N GLU A 78 -14.28 -1.69 -8.04
CA GLU A 78 -14.21 -2.81 -9.00
C GLU A 78 -14.22 -4.18 -8.31
N LEU A 79 -13.60 -4.29 -7.14
CA LEU A 79 -13.45 -5.53 -6.38
C LEU A 79 -14.40 -5.63 -5.17
N ASP A 80 -15.39 -4.76 -5.07
CA ASP A 80 -16.34 -4.68 -3.95
C ASP A 80 -15.65 -4.67 -2.56
N ILE A 81 -14.54 -3.93 -2.43
CA ILE A 81 -13.74 -3.88 -1.20
C ILE A 81 -14.49 -3.16 -0.08
N THR A 82 -14.68 -3.86 1.03
CA THR A 82 -15.38 -3.36 2.23
C THR A 82 -14.44 -2.72 3.25
N ASN A 83 -13.16 -3.08 3.26
CA ASN A 83 -12.18 -2.60 4.23
C ASN A 83 -10.87 -2.20 3.56
N ILE A 84 -10.49 -0.93 3.73
CA ILE A 84 -9.20 -0.40 3.25
C ILE A 84 -8.27 -0.20 4.45
N VAL A 85 -7.10 -0.84 4.41
CA VAL A 85 -6.05 -0.70 5.44
C VAL A 85 -4.89 0.10 4.86
N ILE A 86 -4.65 1.29 5.41
CA ILE A 86 -3.55 2.17 5.00
C ILE A 86 -2.60 2.47 6.16
N GLY A 87 -1.33 2.67 5.82
CA GLY A 87 -0.33 3.11 6.77
C GLY A 87 -0.50 4.57 7.10
N ARG A 88 -0.47 4.91 8.39
CA ARG A 88 -0.29 6.30 8.79
C ARG A 88 1.17 6.68 8.55
N PRO A 89 1.45 7.68 7.71
CA PRO A 89 2.80 8.20 7.61
C PRO A 89 3.18 8.86 8.94
N ASP A 90 4.45 8.74 9.37
CA ASP A 90 5.01 9.45 10.53
C ASP A 90 5.13 10.94 10.21
N PHE A 91 4.00 11.61 10.04
CA PHE A 91 3.92 13.06 10.02
C PHE A 91 3.84 13.51 11.46
N SER A 92 4.94 14.07 11.96
CA SER A 92 4.86 14.93 13.14
C SER A 92 3.95 16.12 12.78
N ILE A 93 2.72 16.11 13.29
CA ILE A 93 1.77 17.23 13.20
C ILE A 93 2.44 18.54 13.66
N TRP A 94 3.38 18.43 14.60
CA TRP A 94 4.22 19.53 15.08
C TRP A 94 5.08 20.16 13.99
N ARG A 95 5.51 19.44 12.94
CA ARG A 95 6.34 20.00 11.86
C ARG A 95 5.54 20.81 10.83
N GLN A 96 4.22 20.61 10.74
CA GLN A 96 3.34 21.47 9.94
C GLN A 96 2.84 22.69 10.73
N LEU A 97 2.71 22.58 12.05
CA LEU A 97 2.30 23.70 12.91
C LEU A 97 3.49 24.58 13.33
N ALA A 98 4.67 24.00 13.55
CA ALA A 98 5.93 24.72 13.73
C ALA A 98 6.51 25.06 12.36
N GLY A 99 5.82 25.94 11.63
CA GLY A 99 6.37 26.58 10.46
C GLY A 99 7.69 27.29 10.82
N ARG A 100 8.77 26.82 10.20
CA ARG A 100 9.79 27.67 9.60
C ARG A 100 10.12 27.09 8.24
#